data_AF-A0A5S4VYA8-F1
#
_entry.id   AF-A0A5S4VYA8-F1
#
_cell.length_a   1.000
_cell.length_b   1.000
_cell.length_c   1.000
_cell.angle_alpha   90.00
_cell.angle_beta   90.00
_cell.angle_gamma   90.00
#
_symmetry.space_group_name_H-M   'P 1'
#
loop_
_entity.id
_entity.type
_entity.pdbx_description
1 polymer ?
#
loop_
_entity_poly.entity_id
_entity_poly.type
_entity_poly.pdbx_seq_one_letter_code
_entity_poly.pdbx_strand_id
1 'polypeptide(L)'
;MSMREKRRKKRVAFDIASLAESIDAVIAGLIAERTGLIRRVKRLLDEPETLAKWSSASNVQPSKSELKRVENRLRSLDLQLSECRHIEGAIANLRGLTGGTGRAAGV
;
A
#
# COMPACT_ATOMS: atom_id res chain seq x y z
N MET A 1 11.66 26.28 -27.28
CA MET A 1 10.70 26.12 -26.16
C MET A 1 10.41 27.47 -25.52
N SER A 2 9.14 27.85 -25.45
CA SER A 2 8.69 29.11 -24.83
C SER A 2 8.78 29.08 -23.29
N MET A 3 8.95 30.24 -22.65
CA MET A 3 8.93 30.37 -21.18
C MET A 3 7.64 29.84 -20.54
N ARG A 4 6.50 30.01 -21.22
CA ARG A 4 5.20 29.46 -20.79
C ARG A 4 5.22 27.94 -20.74
N GLU A 5 5.89 27.32 -21.70
CA GLU A 5 6.01 25.87 -21.80
C GLU A 5 6.98 25.29 -20.75
N LYS A 6 8.08 25.99 -20.47
CA LYS A 6 8.99 25.64 -19.36
C LYS A 6 8.27 25.67 -18.00
N ARG A 7 7.44 26.69 -17.75
CA ARG A 7 6.65 26.80 -16.51
C ARG A 7 5.61 25.69 -16.39
N ARG A 8 4.93 25.36 -17.49
CA ARG A 8 3.96 24.25 -17.54
C ARG A 8 4.62 22.89 -17.24
N LYS A 9 5.77 22.59 -17.87
CA LYS A 9 6.52 21.34 -17.60
C LYS A 9 6.95 21.22 -16.15
N LYS A 10 7.45 22.31 -15.54
CA LYS A 10 7.81 22.33 -14.11
C LYS A 10 6.63 22.04 -13.20
N ARG A 11 5.46 22.62 -13.47
CA ARG A 11 4.24 22.36 -12.70
C ARG A 11 3.82 20.89 -12.80
N VAL A 12 3.75 20.35 -14.01
CA VAL A 12 3.40 18.94 -14.21
C VAL A 12 4.38 17.99 -13.51
N ALA A 13 5.69 18.27 -13.57
CA ALA A 13 6.68 17.47 -12.86
C ALA A 13 6.50 17.52 -11.33
N PHE A 14 6.16 18.69 -10.78
CA PHE A 14 5.84 18.85 -9.36
C PHE A 14 4.58 18.07 -8.96
N ASP A 15 3.51 18.18 -9.75
CA ASP A 15 2.25 17.48 -9.48
C ASP A 15 2.44 15.96 -9.49
N ILE A 16 3.22 15.43 -10.44
CA ILE A 16 3.57 14.00 -10.51
C ILE A 16 4.42 13.57 -9.31
N ALA A 17 5.35 14.41 -8.85
CA ALA A 17 6.17 14.10 -7.68
C ALA A 17 5.31 14.02 -6.41
N SER A 18 4.44 15.01 -6.20
CA SER A 18 3.52 15.05 -5.05
C SER A 18 2.53 13.87 -5.06
N LEU A 19 2.02 13.50 -6.25
CA LEU A 19 1.14 12.34 -6.39
C LEU A 19 1.86 11.03 -6.01
N ALA A 20 3.12 10.87 -6.41
CA ALA A 20 3.91 9.70 -6.05
C ALA A 20 4.13 9.60 -4.53
N GLU A 21 4.53 10.70 -3.88
CA GLU A 21 4.70 10.73 -2.43
C GLU A 21 3.41 10.37 -1.68
N SER A 22 2.27 10.81 -2.21
CA SER A 22 0.95 10.48 -1.65
C SER A 22 0.64 8.99 -1.75
N ILE A 23 1.01 8.35 -2.86
CA ILE A 23 0.82 6.90 -3.06
C ILE A 23 1.80 6.08 -2.21
N ASP A 24 3.05 6.51 -2.10
CA ASP A 24 4.04 5.88 -1.22
C ASP A 24 3.53 5.86 0.23
N ALA A 25 2.93 6.97 0.70
CA ALA A 25 2.33 7.06 2.03
C ALA A 25 1.14 6.11 2.20
N VAL A 26 0.27 5.98 1.19
CA VAL A 26 -0.85 5.03 1.21
C VAL A 26 -0.34 3.59 1.28
N ILE A 27 0.64 3.23 0.45
CA ILE A 27 1.25 1.89 0.45
C ILE A 27 1.85 1.56 1.81
N ALA A 28 2.61 2.50 2.40
CA ALA A 28 3.19 2.33 3.72
C ALA A 28 2.11 2.07 4.80
N GLY A 29 0.99 2.80 4.75
CA GLY A 29 -0.16 2.59 5.63
C GLY A 29 -0.79 1.20 5.48
N LEU A 30 -1.02 0.77 4.24
CA LEU A 30 -1.59 -0.55 3.94
C LEU A 30 -0.66 -1.69 4.41
N ILE A 31 0.66 -1.56 4.19
CA ILE A 31 1.66 -2.54 4.68
C ILE A 31 1.67 -2.59 6.21
N ALA A 32 1.61 -1.44 6.87
CA ALA A 32 1.61 -1.37 8.33
C ALA A 32 0.37 -2.07 8.91
N GLU A 33 -0.82 -1.81 8.35
CA GLU A 33 -2.06 -2.46 8.77
C GLU A 33 -1.99 -3.98 8.55
N ARG A 34 -1.60 -4.42 7.35
CA ARG A 34 -1.45 -5.84 6.99
C ARG A 34 -0.51 -6.55 7.97
N THR A 35 0.64 -5.95 8.24
CA THR A 35 1.65 -6.53 9.15
C THR A 35 1.11 -6.58 10.58
N GLY A 36 0.37 -5.55 11.02
CA GLY A 36 -0.30 -5.54 12.31
C GLY A 36 -1.30 -6.70 12.47
N LEU A 37 -2.15 -6.91 11.46
CA LEU A 37 -3.12 -8.02 11.44
C LEU A 37 -2.44 -9.38 11.45
N ILE A 38 -1.41 -9.58 10.61
CA ILE A 38 -0.64 -10.84 10.59
C ILE A 38 -0.03 -11.14 11.95
N ARG A 39 0.60 -10.15 12.61
CA ARG A 39 1.15 -10.34 13.96
C ARG A 39 0.09 -10.69 14.99
N ARG A 40 -1.13 -10.13 14.86
CA ARG A 40 -2.24 -10.43 15.76
C ARG A 40 -2.75 -11.86 15.57
N VAL A 41 -2.91 -12.31 14.33
CA VAL A 41 -3.29 -13.70 14.01
C VAL A 41 -2.20 -14.67 14.49
N LYS A 42 -0.93 -14.37 14.20
CA LYS A 42 0.19 -15.21 14.62
C LYS A 42 0.26 -15.36 16.14
N ARG A 43 0.08 -14.27 16.90
CA ARG A 43 0.01 -14.34 18.38
C ARG A 43 -1.12 -15.24 18.88
N LEU A 44 -2.27 -15.21 18.23
CA LEU A 44 -3.37 -16.12 18.57
C LEU A 44 -3.03 -17.58 18.28
N LEU A 45 -2.31 -17.87 17.20
CA LEU A 45 -1.93 -19.24 16.82
C LEU A 45 -0.77 -19.81 17.65
N ASP A 46 0.24 -18.99 17.93
CA ASP A 46 1.49 -19.41 18.58
C ASP A 46 1.35 -19.49 20.12
N GLU A 47 0.37 -18.81 20.71
CA GLU A 47 0.12 -18.82 22.15
C GLU A 47 -1.25 -19.43 22.49
N PRO A 48 -1.43 -20.76 22.39
CA PRO A 48 -2.69 -21.43 22.70
C PRO A 48 -3.11 -21.23 24.16
N GLU A 49 -2.17 -21.02 25.08
CA GLU A 49 -2.44 -20.67 26.47
C GLU A 49 -3.04 -19.26 26.63
N THR A 50 -2.65 -18.31 25.79
CA THR A 50 -3.22 -16.95 25.74
C THR A 50 -4.64 -17.00 25.17
N LEU A 51 -4.88 -17.85 24.18
CA LEU A 51 -6.21 -18.20 23.67
C LEU A 51 -7.08 -18.87 24.74
N ALA A 52 -6.51 -19.80 25.53
CA ALA A 52 -7.20 -20.48 26.61
C ALA A 52 -7.54 -19.51 27.75
N LYS A 53 -6.61 -18.63 28.14
CA LYS A 53 -6.84 -17.55 29.13
C LYS A 53 -7.88 -16.54 28.66
N TRP A 54 -7.87 -16.16 27.37
CA TRP A 54 -8.94 -15.34 26.78
C TRP A 54 -10.28 -16.07 26.78
N SER A 55 -10.31 -17.35 26.39
CA SER A 55 -11.52 -18.16 26.39
C SER A 55 -12.08 -18.33 27.80
N SER A 56 -11.23 -18.47 28.82
CA SER A 56 -11.65 -18.64 30.22
C SER A 56 -12.01 -17.32 30.91
N ALA A 57 -11.37 -16.20 30.58
CA ALA A 57 -11.63 -14.89 31.18
C ALA A 57 -12.75 -14.11 30.48
N SER A 58 -12.97 -14.35 29.18
CA SER A 58 -13.93 -13.59 28.36
C SER A 58 -15.21 -14.37 28.05
N ASN A 59 -15.24 -15.70 28.29
CA ASN A 59 -16.28 -16.62 27.83
C ASN A 59 -16.59 -16.54 26.32
N VAL A 60 -15.69 -15.92 25.55
CA VAL A 60 -15.81 -15.64 24.13
C VAL A 60 -14.53 -16.17 23.50
N GLN A 61 -14.59 -17.36 22.92
CA GLN A 61 -13.63 -17.69 21.86
C GLN A 61 -13.73 -16.59 20.79
N PRO A 62 -12.62 -16.15 20.16
CA PRO A 62 -12.72 -15.27 19.01
C PRO A 62 -13.69 -15.92 18.05
N SER A 63 -14.84 -15.28 17.84
CA SER A 63 -15.92 -15.93 17.13
C SER A 63 -15.40 -16.26 15.74
N LYS A 64 -15.82 -17.38 15.14
CA LYS A 64 -15.47 -17.68 13.73
C LYS A 64 -15.71 -16.48 12.80
N SER A 65 -16.60 -15.56 13.18
CA SER A 65 -16.86 -14.29 12.50
C SER A 65 -15.69 -13.29 12.56
N GLU A 66 -14.93 -13.20 13.65
CA GLU A 66 -13.79 -12.29 13.78
C GLU A 66 -12.59 -12.76 12.97
N LEU A 67 -12.28 -14.05 13.00
CA LEU A 67 -11.24 -14.62 12.13
C LEU A 67 -11.58 -14.43 10.66
N LYS A 68 -12.85 -14.66 10.28
CA LYS A 68 -13.33 -14.41 8.92
C LYS A 68 -13.27 -12.92 8.52
N ARG A 69 -13.54 -12.00 9.45
CA ARG A 69 -13.38 -10.55 9.22
C ARG A 69 -11.92 -10.19 8.98
N VAL A 70 -11.00 -10.72 9.79
CA VAL A 70 -9.56 -10.50 9.63
C VAL A 70 -9.06 -11.08 8.31
N GLU A 71 -9.49 -12.28 7.93
CA GLU A 71 -9.15 -12.90 6.64
C GLU A 71 -9.65 -12.04 5.46
N ASN A 72 -10.92 -11.62 5.49
CA ASN A 72 -11.48 -10.74 4.47
C ASN A 72 -10.73 -9.41 4.39
N ARG A 73 -10.32 -8.84 5.53
CA ARG A 73 -9.54 -7.61 5.56
C ARG A 73 -8.15 -7.80 4.98
N LEU A 74 -7.45 -8.89 5.31
CA LEU A 74 -6.15 -9.22 4.72
C LEU A 74 -6.25 -9.37 3.20
N ARG A 75 -7.26 -10.06 2.70
CA ARG A 75 -7.51 -10.20 1.25
C ARG A 75 -7.79 -8.86 0.58
N SER A 76 -8.57 -8.00 1.23
CA SER A 76 -8.83 -6.64 0.77
C SER A 76 -7.57 -5.78 0.73
N LEU A 77 -6.70 -5.87 1.75
CA LEU A 77 -5.43 -5.15 1.78
C LEU A 77 -4.48 -5.63 0.67
N ASP A 78 -4.43 -6.94 0.39
CA ASP A 78 -3.63 -7.48 -0.71
C ASP A 78 -4.10 -6.95 -2.07
N LEU A 79 -5.43 -6.84 -2.28
CA LEU A 79 -5.98 -6.23 -3.50
C LEU A 79 -5.61 -4.75 -3.61
N GLN A 80 -5.80 -3.98 -2.54
CA GLN A 80 -5.47 -2.55 -2.50
C GLN A 80 -3.98 -2.30 -2.76
N LEU A 81 -3.10 -3.15 -2.21
CA LEU A 81 -1.66 -3.09 -2.49
C LEU A 81 -1.34 -3.40 -3.96
N SER A 82 -2.03 -4.36 -4.57
CA SER A 82 -1.87 -4.64 -6.00
C SER A 82 -2.27 -3.45 -6.86
N GLU A 83 -3.40 -2.81 -6.53
CA GLU A 83 -3.87 -1.60 -7.21
C GLU A 83 -2.87 -0.45 -7.07
N CYS A 84 -2.34 -0.22 -5.86
CA CYS A 84 -1.33 0.81 -5.64
C CYS A 84 -0.07 0.58 -6.49
N ARG A 85 0.40 -0.67 -6.62
CA ARG A 85 1.53 -1.02 -7.50
C ARG A 85 1.26 -0.72 -8.97
N HIS A 86 0.03 -0.93 -9.44
CA HIS A 86 -0.34 -0.55 -10.80
C HIS A 86 -0.27 0.97 -11.00
N ILE A 87 -0.72 1.75 -9.99
CA ILE A 87 -0.66 3.21 -10.04
C ILE A 87 0.78 3.71 -9.97
N GLU A 88 1.65 3.12 -9.14
CA GLU A 88 3.10 3.42 -9.13
C GLU A 88 3.72 3.24 -10.52
N GLY A 89 3.39 2.14 -11.21
CA GLY A 89 3.84 1.89 -12.58
C GLY A 89 3.35 2.97 -13.57
N ALA A 90 2.09 3.39 -13.45
CA ALA A 90 1.56 4.48 -14.28
C ALA A 90 2.27 5.82 -14.02
N ILE A 91 2.60 6.12 -12.76
CA ILE A 91 3.34 7.33 -12.38
C ILE A 91 4.78 7.28 -12.87
N ALA A 92 5.45 6.13 -12.79
CA ALA A 92 6.79 5.95 -13.35
C ALA A 92 6.80 6.24 -14.86
N ASN A 93 5.80 5.77 -15.59
CA ASN A 93 5.64 6.08 -17.03
C ASN A 93 5.44 7.59 -17.27
N LEU A 94 4.59 8.26 -16.47
CA LEU A 94 4.37 9.71 -16.57
C LEU A 94 5.64 10.52 -16.26
N ARG A 95 6.46 10.08 -15.29
CA ARG A 95 7.78 10.66 -15.01
C ARG A 95 8.72 10.53 -16.21
N GLY A 96 8.76 9.38 -16.86
CA GLY A 96 9.55 9.15 -18.08
C GLY A 96 9.16 10.10 -19.24
N LEU A 97 7.86 10.35 -19.40
CA LEU A 97 7.34 11.26 -20.43
C LEU A 97 7.61 12.75 -20.14
N THR A 98 7.71 13.12 -18.87
CA THR A 98 7.91 14.52 -18.45
C THR A 98 9.38 14.88 -18.22
N GLY A 99 10.23 13.87 -18.00
CA GLY A 99 11.69 13.99 -17.79
C GLY A 99 12.55 13.84 -19.04
N GLY A 100 12.00 13.93 -20.25
CA GLY A 100 12.73 13.73 -21.50
C GLY A 100 13.88 14.72 -21.76
N THR A 101 15.07 14.42 -21.24
CA THR A 101 16.29 14.43 -22.06
C THR A 101 16.34 13.08 -22.78
N GLY A 102 16.27 13.12 -24.10
CA GLY A 102 16.40 11.93 -24.93
C GLY A 102 17.69 11.18 -24.62
N ARG A 103 17.55 9.93 -24.21
CA ARG A 103 18.49 8.90 -24.60
C ARG A 103 17.78 8.11 -25.67
N ALA A 104 18.00 8.51 -26.93
CA ALA A 104 17.91 7.56 -28.02
C ALA A 104 18.77 6.36 -27.60
N ALA A 105 18.15 5.19 -27.51
CA ALA A 105 18.89 3.95 -27.49
C ALA A 105 19.77 3.95 -28.75
N GLY A 106 21.09 4.01 -28.55
CA GLY A 106 22.03 3.78 -29.62
C GLY A 106 21.88 2.33 -30.07
N VAL A 107 21.41 2.19 -31.30
CA VAL A 107 21.69 1.06 -32.18
C VAL A 107 22.47 1.65 -33.35
#